data_AF-A0A1U9LBZ5-F1
#
_entry.id   AF-A0A1U9LBZ5-F1
#
_cell.length_a   1.000
_cell.length_b   1.000
_cell.length_c   1.000
_cell.angle_alpha   90.00
_cell.angle_beta   90.00
_cell.angle_gamma   90.00
#
_symmetry.space_group_name_H-M   'P 1'
#
loop_
_entity.id
_entity.type
_entity.pdbx_description
1 polymer ?
#
loop_
_entity_poly.entity_id
_entity_poly.type
_entity_poly.pdbx_seq_one_letter_code
_entity_poly.pdbx_strand_id
1 'polypeptide(L)'
;MFGNFSFVNTAAKDVNSAQYQFPADELEYIKNHAIKLDHEGEFTSSAGVSYGWAGNKAYVDFLYGYGLRSGFANTEKQPSYHVINIGYEHVFRNIRPLKGLKLRVDVTNLFDERYQIRNGSGLGVFMSQYGQRRAGFLTTVIQF
;
A
#
# COMPACT_ATOMS: atom_id res chain seq x y z
N MET A 1 -1.40 -18.43 8.62
CA MET A 1 -1.48 -17.95 7.22
C MET A 1 -2.73 -17.10 7.10
N PHE A 2 -2.72 -16.09 6.23
CA PHE A 2 -3.91 -15.32 5.87
C PHE A 2 -3.87 -14.97 4.37
N GLY A 3 -5.03 -14.63 3.83
CA GLY A 3 -5.19 -14.08 2.49
C GLY A 3 -6.45 -13.22 2.45
N ASN A 4 -6.34 -12.02 1.87
CA ASN A 4 -7.42 -11.07 1.69
C ASN A 4 -7.46 -10.62 0.23
N PHE A 5 -8.66 -10.38 -0.27
CA PHE A 5 -8.92 -9.81 -1.57
C PHE A 5 -10.05 -8.79 -1.44
N SER A 6 -9.93 -7.68 -2.16
CA SER A 6 -10.96 -6.65 -2.22
C SER A 6 -11.21 -6.25 -3.66
N PHE A 7 -12.48 -6.00 -3.96
CA PHE A 7 -12.97 -5.43 -5.20
C PHE A 7 -13.76 -4.17 -4.88
N VAL A 8 -13.54 -3.12 -5.66
CA VAL A 8 -14.29 -1.88 -5.55
C VAL A 8 -14.68 -1.37 -6.93
N ASN A 9 -15.90 -0.87 -7.04
CA ASN A 9 -16.44 -0.29 -8.26
C ASN A 9 -17.23 0.97 -7.89
N THR A 10 -16.69 2.12 -8.28
CA THR A 10 -17.22 3.45 -8.02
C THR A 10 -17.57 4.14 -9.33
N ALA A 11 -18.48 5.10 -9.25
CA ALA A 11 -18.79 6.00 -10.35
C ALA A 11 -19.36 7.30 -9.78
N ALA A 12 -18.89 8.44 -10.27
CA ALA A 12 -19.42 9.75 -9.90
C ALA A 12 -19.46 10.68 -11.11
N LYS A 13 -20.33 11.69 -11.03
CA LYS A 13 -20.45 12.79 -12.00
C LYS A 13 -20.45 14.10 -11.23
N ASP A 14 -20.02 15.14 -11.94
CA ASP A 14 -19.98 16.51 -11.47
C ASP A 14 -19.11 16.72 -10.22
N VAL A 15 -18.71 17.97 -9.99
CA VAL A 15 -18.00 18.38 -8.79
C VAL A 15 -18.83 19.48 -8.15
N ASN A 16 -19.23 19.29 -6.89
CA ASN A 16 -20.15 20.20 -6.21
C ASN A 16 -19.45 21.37 -5.49
N SER A 17 -18.13 21.34 -5.35
CA SER A 17 -17.35 22.39 -4.68
C SER A 17 -15.91 22.45 -5.17
N ALA A 18 -15.24 23.59 -4.96
CA ALA A 18 -13.84 23.81 -5.35
C ALA A 18 -13.53 23.56 -6.84
N GLN A 19 -14.49 23.81 -7.73
CA GLN A 19 -14.37 23.59 -9.18
C GLN A 19 -13.17 24.32 -9.78
N TYR A 20 -12.78 25.47 -9.21
CA TYR A 20 -11.62 26.25 -9.63
C TYR A 20 -10.27 25.51 -9.52
N GLN A 21 -10.22 24.34 -8.85
CA GLN A 21 -9.04 23.50 -8.74
C GLN A 21 -8.87 22.52 -9.90
N PHE A 22 -9.86 22.41 -10.80
CA PHE A 22 -9.89 21.41 -11.85
C PHE A 22 -9.85 22.05 -13.25
N PRO A 23 -9.26 21.36 -14.24
CA PRO A 23 -9.33 21.79 -15.63
C PRO A 23 -10.77 21.93 -16.14
N ALA A 24 -11.04 22.97 -16.93
CA ALA A 24 -12.39 23.29 -17.39
C ALA A 24 -12.97 22.22 -18.33
N ASP A 25 -12.12 21.58 -19.13
CA ASP A 25 -12.47 20.49 -20.05
C ASP A 25 -12.85 19.21 -19.31
N GLU A 26 -12.13 18.84 -18.25
CA GLU A 26 -12.52 17.72 -17.41
C GLU A 26 -13.84 17.97 -16.67
N LEU A 27 -14.05 19.20 -16.15
CA LEU A 27 -15.32 19.59 -15.53
C LEU A 27 -16.50 19.52 -16.51
N GLU A 28 -16.29 19.92 -17.76
CA GLU A 28 -17.32 19.79 -18.80
C GLU A 28 -17.60 18.32 -19.13
N TYR A 29 -16.56 17.50 -19.24
CA TYR A 29 -16.68 16.07 -19.53
C TYR A 29 -17.53 15.34 -18.47
N ILE A 30 -17.27 15.56 -17.19
CA ILE A 30 -17.95 14.84 -16.10
C ILE A 30 -19.40 15.26 -15.87
N LYS A 31 -19.88 16.35 -16.50
CA LYS A 31 -21.32 16.70 -16.49
C LYS A 31 -22.14 15.61 -17.16
N ASN A 32 -21.59 14.99 -18.20
CA ASN A 32 -22.28 13.99 -19.01
C ASN A 32 -21.71 12.58 -18.83
N HIS A 33 -20.49 12.43 -18.31
CA HIS A 33 -19.81 11.13 -18.17
C HIS A 33 -19.54 10.78 -16.70
N ALA A 34 -19.96 9.58 -16.28
CA ALA A 34 -19.61 9.08 -14.97
C ALA A 34 -18.19 8.52 -15.01
N ILE A 35 -17.35 8.98 -14.10
CA ILE A 35 -15.95 8.59 -14.03
C ILE A 35 -15.67 7.79 -12.77
N LYS A 36 -14.56 7.06 -12.79
CA LYS A 36 -14.04 6.38 -11.61
C LYS A 36 -13.47 7.38 -10.63
N LEU A 37 -13.59 7.09 -9.34
CA LEU A 37 -12.98 7.92 -8.31
C LEU A 37 -11.46 7.78 -8.34
N ASP A 38 -10.77 8.86 -8.00
CA ASP A 38 -9.31 8.97 -7.96
C ASP A 38 -8.65 7.89 -7.08
N HIS A 39 -9.29 7.55 -5.96
CA HIS A 39 -8.83 6.53 -5.01
C HIS A 39 -9.28 5.09 -5.38
N GLU A 40 -9.89 4.88 -6.55
CA GLU A 40 -10.33 3.54 -6.96
C GLU A 40 -9.13 2.68 -7.40
N GLY A 41 -8.65 1.83 -6.49
CA GLY A 41 -7.86 0.66 -6.80
C GLY A 41 -8.78 -0.56 -6.96
N GLU A 42 -9.27 -0.79 -8.19
CA GLU A 42 -10.33 -1.77 -8.51
C GLU A 42 -10.12 -3.15 -7.85
N PHE A 43 -8.87 -3.62 -7.81
CA PHE A 43 -8.48 -4.82 -7.09
C PHE A 43 -7.33 -4.54 -6.12
N THR A 44 -7.44 -5.09 -4.92
CA THR A 44 -6.30 -5.18 -4.00
C THR A 44 -6.26 -6.57 -3.38
N SER A 45 -5.06 -7.06 -3.07
CA SER A 45 -4.91 -8.30 -2.34
C SER A 45 -3.72 -8.25 -1.40
N SER A 46 -3.78 -9.06 -0.36
CA SER A 46 -2.68 -9.26 0.57
C SER A 46 -2.68 -10.71 1.02
N ALA A 47 -1.52 -11.31 1.21
CA ALA A 47 -1.43 -12.61 1.87
C ALA A 47 -0.15 -12.70 2.68
N GLY A 48 -0.12 -13.62 3.65
CA GLY A 48 1.07 -13.84 4.44
C GLY A 48 1.09 -15.18 5.15
N VAL A 49 2.30 -15.67 5.36
CA VAL A 49 2.58 -16.89 6.10
C VAL A 49 3.68 -16.63 7.12
N SER A 50 3.56 -17.30 8.26
CA SER A 50 4.56 -17.25 9.32
C SER A 50 4.77 -18.64 9.88
N TYR A 51 6.01 -18.95 10.21
CA TYR A 51 6.40 -20.20 10.86
C TYR A 51 7.19 -19.89 12.13
N GLY A 52 6.81 -20.52 13.24
CA GLY A 52 7.44 -20.33 14.54
C GLY A 52 8.01 -21.63 15.08
N TRP A 53 9.20 -21.58 15.66
CA TRP A 53 9.88 -22.73 16.25
C TRP A 53 10.88 -22.29 17.33
N ALA A 54 10.90 -22.96 18.49
CA ALA A 54 11.92 -22.79 19.53
C ALA A 54 12.33 -21.32 19.83
N GLY A 55 11.37 -20.42 20.03
CA GLY A 55 11.62 -19.00 20.30
C GLY A 55 11.88 -18.13 19.07
N ASN A 56 11.94 -18.72 17.88
CA ASN A 56 12.06 -18.06 16.58
C ASN A 56 10.69 -17.92 15.92
N LYS A 57 10.54 -16.90 15.07
CA LYS A 57 9.45 -16.76 14.12
C LYS A 57 9.96 -16.11 12.85
N ALA A 58 9.75 -16.75 11.71
CA ALA A 58 9.96 -16.15 10.38
C ALA A 58 8.61 -15.89 9.72
N TYR A 59 8.52 -14.84 8.91
CA TYR A 59 7.32 -14.54 8.14
C TYR A 59 7.65 -13.84 6.82
N VAL A 60 6.73 -14.02 5.88
CA VAL A 60 6.68 -13.32 4.61
C VAL A 60 5.24 -12.91 4.37
N ASP A 61 5.06 -11.71 3.87
CA ASP A 61 3.76 -11.21 3.40
C ASP A 61 3.94 -10.46 2.09
N PHE A 62 2.85 -10.34 1.35
CA PHE A 62 2.81 -9.51 0.16
C PHE A 62 1.55 -8.66 0.12
N LEU A 63 1.65 -7.54 -0.61
CA LEU A 63 0.56 -6.66 -0.98
C LEU A 63 0.56 -6.52 -2.51
N TYR A 64 -0.61 -6.52 -3.12
CA TYR A 64 -0.83 -6.17 -4.52
C TYR A 64 -1.84 -5.02 -4.61
N GLY A 65 -1.53 -4.04 -5.45
CA GLY A 65 -2.44 -2.97 -5.82
C GLY A 65 -2.63 -2.91 -7.33
N TYR A 66 -3.89 -2.77 -7.77
CA TYR A 66 -4.23 -2.65 -9.19
C TYR A 66 -3.68 -1.37 -9.87
N GLY A 67 -3.31 -0.37 -9.07
CA GLY A 67 -2.99 0.99 -9.54
C GLY A 67 -4.22 1.91 -9.42
N LEU A 68 -3.99 3.15 -8.99
CA LEU A 68 -5.04 4.16 -8.84
C LEU A 68 -5.34 4.86 -10.17
N ARG A 69 -6.47 5.58 -10.24
CA ARG A 69 -6.89 6.29 -11.45
C ARG A 69 -5.97 7.46 -11.78
N SER A 70 -5.87 7.77 -13.06
CA SER A 70 -5.03 8.85 -13.58
C SER A 70 -5.51 9.34 -14.95
N GLY A 71 -4.74 10.23 -15.58
CA GLY A 71 -5.00 10.71 -16.93
C GLY A 71 -6.20 11.65 -17.00
N PHE A 72 -6.74 11.86 -18.19
CA PHE A 72 -7.87 12.77 -18.38
C PHE A 72 -9.11 12.27 -17.62
N ALA A 73 -9.62 13.08 -16.69
CA ALA A 73 -10.84 12.80 -15.92
C ALA A 73 -10.92 11.36 -15.34
N ASN A 74 -9.78 10.84 -14.84
CA ASN A 74 -9.67 9.50 -14.25
C ASN A 74 -10.01 8.33 -15.21
N THR A 75 -9.87 8.53 -16.52
CA THR A 75 -10.13 7.48 -17.54
C THR A 75 -9.01 6.46 -17.68
N GLU A 76 -7.81 6.76 -17.17
CA GLU A 76 -6.66 5.87 -17.15
C GLU A 76 -6.40 5.32 -15.75
N LYS A 77 -5.31 4.55 -15.60
CA LYS A 77 -4.80 4.11 -14.30
C LYS A 77 -3.29 4.00 -14.29
N GLN A 78 -2.71 4.11 -13.10
CA GLN A 78 -1.32 3.74 -12.86
C GLN A 78 -1.10 2.22 -13.08
N PRO A 79 0.15 1.82 -13.38
CA PRO A 79 0.52 0.41 -13.36
C PRO A 79 0.17 -0.25 -12.03
N SER A 80 -0.16 -1.53 -12.08
CA SER A 80 -0.26 -2.33 -10.86
C SER A 80 1.13 -2.51 -10.23
N TYR A 81 1.15 -2.79 -8.94
CA TYR A 81 2.37 -2.99 -8.18
C TYR A 81 2.20 -4.11 -7.17
N HIS A 82 3.32 -4.63 -6.70
CA HIS A 82 3.36 -5.59 -5.61
C HIS A 82 4.52 -5.28 -4.67
N VAL A 83 4.36 -5.67 -3.42
CA VAL A 83 5.39 -5.46 -2.40
C VAL A 83 5.49 -6.74 -1.61
N ILE A 84 6.68 -7.31 -1.52
CA ILE A 84 6.96 -8.47 -0.66
C ILE A 84 7.76 -7.98 0.53
N ASN A 85 7.31 -8.35 1.73
CA ASN A 85 7.97 -8.04 2.99
C ASN A 85 8.39 -9.34 3.66
N ILE A 86 9.50 -9.31 4.39
CA ILE A 86 9.96 -10.42 5.20
C ILE A 86 10.31 -9.94 6.60
N GLY A 87 10.28 -10.85 7.55
CA GLY A 87 10.88 -10.59 8.84
C GLY A 87 11.14 -11.84 9.64
N TYR A 88 11.93 -11.63 10.68
CA TYR A 88 12.37 -12.67 11.60
C TYR A 88 12.45 -12.10 13.01
N GLU A 89 11.99 -12.88 13.97
CA GLU A 89 12.02 -12.57 15.38
C GLU A 89 12.63 -13.73 16.18
N HIS A 90 13.42 -13.41 17.20
CA HIS A 90 13.89 -14.34 18.20
C HIS A 90 13.64 -13.82 19.63
N VAL A 91 13.17 -14.71 20.51
CA VAL A 91 12.96 -14.45 21.93
C VAL A 91 13.98 -15.20 22.77
N PHE A 92 14.89 -14.46 23.40
CA PHE A 92 15.87 -14.95 24.33
C PHE A 92 15.24 -15.18 25.71
N ARG A 93 14.92 -16.44 26.01
CA ARG A 93 14.24 -16.80 27.26
C ARG A 93 15.16 -16.91 28.48
N ASN A 94 16.47 -17.14 28.25
CA ASN A 94 17.40 -17.57 29.30
C ASN A 94 18.54 -16.57 29.60
N ILE A 95 18.50 -15.37 29.02
CA ILE A 95 19.50 -14.34 29.33
C ILE A 95 19.10 -13.64 30.64
N ARG A 96 20.00 -13.59 31.62
CA ARG A 96 19.83 -12.80 32.86
C ARG A 96 20.77 -11.59 32.81
N PRO A 97 20.34 -10.39 33.25
CA PRO A 97 19.03 -10.05 33.83
C PRO A 97 17.90 -9.87 32.80
N LEU A 98 18.20 -9.92 31.49
CA LEU A 98 17.28 -9.58 30.38
C LEU A 98 16.33 -10.73 29.99
N LYS A 99 15.59 -11.28 30.96
CA LYS A 99 14.67 -12.40 30.70
C LYS A 99 13.57 -11.94 29.74
N GLY A 100 13.38 -12.64 28.63
CA GLY A 100 12.35 -12.29 27.66
C GLY A 100 12.75 -11.19 26.67
N LEU A 101 14.04 -10.88 26.55
CA LEU A 101 14.56 -10.06 25.47
C LEU A 101 14.11 -10.62 24.12
N LYS A 102 13.53 -9.77 23.28
CA LYS A 102 13.08 -10.09 21.94
C LYS A 102 13.77 -9.17 20.96
N LEU A 103 14.36 -9.77 19.92
CA LEU A 103 14.90 -9.06 18.76
C LEU A 103 14.06 -9.41 17.54
N ARG A 104 13.71 -8.40 16.75
CA ARG A 104 12.97 -8.56 15.50
C ARG A 104 13.61 -7.72 14.41
N VAL A 105 13.77 -8.30 13.23
CA VAL A 105 14.24 -7.64 12.02
C VAL A 105 13.16 -7.74 10.95
N ASP A 106 12.86 -6.62 10.30
CA ASP A 106 11.93 -6.55 9.17
C ASP A 106 12.63 -5.93 7.98
N VAL A 107 12.31 -6.43 6.79
CA VAL A 107 12.62 -5.78 5.52
C VAL A 107 11.32 -5.59 4.77
N THR A 108 10.92 -4.33 4.59
CA THR A 108 9.78 -3.98 3.74
C THR A 108 10.25 -3.74 2.32
N ASN A 109 9.42 -4.08 1.34
CA ASN A 109 9.75 -3.98 -0.09
C ASN A 109 11.11 -4.65 -0.41
N LEU A 110 11.20 -5.96 -0.15
CA LEU A 110 12.42 -6.77 -0.24
C LEU A 110 13.17 -6.59 -1.56
N PHE A 111 12.43 -6.52 -2.67
CA PHE A 111 12.98 -6.38 -4.02
C PHE A 111 13.18 -4.92 -4.47
N ASP A 112 12.92 -3.94 -3.60
CA ASP A 112 13.04 -2.51 -3.86
C ASP A 112 12.27 -2.06 -5.12
N GLU A 113 11.04 -2.57 -5.28
CA GLU A 113 10.13 -2.23 -6.36
C GLU A 113 9.89 -0.72 -6.38
N ARG A 114 10.04 -0.11 -7.57
CA ARG A 114 9.76 1.31 -7.78
C ARG A 114 8.41 1.46 -8.42
N TYR A 115 7.42 1.84 -7.61
CA TYR A 115 6.05 1.99 -8.07
C TYR A 115 5.54 3.38 -7.73
N GLN A 116 4.87 3.99 -8.70
CA GLN A 116 4.22 5.28 -8.56
C GLN A 116 2.77 5.04 -8.18
N ILE A 117 2.35 5.55 -7.02
CA ILE A 117 0.98 5.39 -6.54
C ILE A 117 0.07 6.39 -7.25
N ARG A 118 0.58 7.61 -7.47
CA ARG A 118 -0.09 8.71 -8.18
C ARG A 118 0.92 9.45 -9.03
N ASN A 119 0.56 9.77 -10.26
CA ASN A 119 1.40 10.60 -11.13
C ASN A 119 1.04 12.10 -11.09
N GLY A 120 0.01 12.47 -10.33
CA GLY A 120 -0.48 13.84 -10.23
C GLY A 120 -1.35 14.29 -11.41
N SER A 121 -1.79 13.35 -12.26
CA SER A 121 -2.80 13.58 -13.30
C SER A 121 -4.09 12.87 -12.92
N GLY A 122 -5.23 13.41 -13.33
CA GLY A 122 -6.55 12.92 -12.93
C GLY A 122 -7.32 13.94 -12.12
N LEU A 123 -8.64 13.84 -12.21
CA LEU A 123 -9.55 14.71 -11.49
C LEU A 123 -9.53 14.34 -10.00
N GLY A 124 -9.00 15.25 -9.18
CA GLY A 124 -8.77 15.04 -7.74
C GLY A 124 -7.43 14.38 -7.39
N VAL A 125 -6.66 13.95 -8.41
CA VAL A 125 -5.35 13.34 -8.23
C VAL A 125 -4.28 14.42 -8.19
N PHE A 126 -4.04 14.97 -7.00
CA PHE A 126 -2.99 15.97 -6.81
C PHE A 126 -1.64 15.33 -6.53
N MET A 127 -0.57 15.97 -7.03
CA MET A 127 0.84 15.68 -6.79
C MET A 127 1.29 14.24 -7.12
N SER A 128 2.49 14.13 -7.70
CA SER A 128 3.12 12.83 -7.89
C SER A 128 3.57 12.24 -6.55
N GLN A 129 3.29 10.96 -6.34
CA GLN A 129 3.72 10.22 -5.16
C GLN A 129 4.19 8.81 -5.54
N TYR A 130 5.37 8.45 -5.03
CA TYR A 130 5.90 7.08 -5.09
C TYR A 130 5.60 6.33 -3.79
N GLY A 131 5.46 5.02 -3.91
CA GLY A 131 5.40 4.13 -2.75
C GLY A 131 6.74 4.01 -2.04
N GLN A 132 6.70 3.40 -0.86
CA GLN A 132 7.88 3.25 -0.01
C GLN A 132 8.94 2.37 -0.69
N ARG A 133 10.18 2.86 -0.72
CA ARG A 133 11.35 2.07 -1.11
C ARG A 133 11.67 1.00 -0.06
N ARG A 134 12.62 0.12 -0.36
CA ARG A 134 13.08 -0.87 0.62
C ARG A 134 13.53 -0.20 1.91
N ALA A 135 13.07 -0.71 3.05
CA ALA A 135 13.51 -0.26 4.37
C ALA A 135 13.76 -1.45 5.29
N GLY A 136 14.81 -1.35 6.10
CA GLY A 136 15.13 -2.31 7.15
C GLY A 136 14.77 -1.73 8.52
N PHE A 137 14.18 -2.55 9.38
CA PHE A 137 13.83 -2.17 10.75
C PHE A 137 14.41 -3.17 11.73
N LEU A 138 14.92 -2.67 12.85
CA LEU A 138 15.35 -3.48 13.99
C LEU A 138 14.52 -3.04 15.19
N THR A 139 13.86 -4.00 15.84
CA THR A 139 13.07 -3.78 17.04
C THR A 139 13.64 -4.62 18.17
N THR A 140 13.83 -3.99 19.33
CA THR A 140 14.21 -4.67 20.57
C THR A 140 13.12 -4.44 21.61
N VAL A 141 12.64 -5.52 22.23
CA VAL A 141 11.67 -5.45 23.33
C VAL A 141 12.25 -6.17 24.53
N ILE A 142 12.24 -5.51 25.68
CA ILE A 142 12.62 -6.11 26.97
C ILE A 142 11.35 -6.12 27.81
N GLN A 143 11.01 -7.29 28.34
CA GLN A 143 9.89 -7.46 29.25
C GLN A 143 10.45 -7.50 30.68
N PHE A 144 10.05 -6.53 31.50
CA PHE A 144 10.43 -6.45 32.92
C PHE A 144 9.43 -7.22 33.79
#